data_AF-A0A3P8MBQ4-F1
#
_entry.id   AF-A0A3P8MBQ4-F1
#
_cell.length_a   1.000
_cell.length_b   1.000
_cell.length_c   1.000
_cell.angle_alpha   90.00
_cell.angle_beta   90.00
_cell.angle_gamma   90.00
#
_symmetry.space_group_name_H-M   'P 1'
#
loop_
_entity.id
_entity.type
_entity.pdbx_description
1 polymer ?
#
loop_
_entity_poly.entity_id
_entity_poly.type
_entity_poly.pdbx_seq_one_letter_code
_entity_poly.pdbx_strand_id
1 'polypeptide(L)'
;MTHPLPPIAPVPARFELKPIGSIVGAVDGVWWPRSRDLHDELQQVYPLLRDRVCGLERVCYRYSNWDAAPRKVLIDGDVVRLDGYTTQELDTVRFVGIKSSLVCALIPPGTEQEVAELASVLAMTGALSQFAHAFNVKAAETTSRRHQRQDAERVWDNEGGHAPPASRTAPPVAEVSP
;
A
#
# COMPACT_ATOMS: atom_id res chain seq x y z
N MET A 1 -21.32 18.52 -29.17
CA MET A 1 -20.99 17.11 -28.86
C MET A 1 -20.10 17.11 -27.65
N THR A 2 -20.68 16.99 -26.46
CA THR A 2 -19.94 16.95 -25.20
C THR A 2 -19.74 15.48 -24.85
N HIS A 3 -18.49 15.01 -24.88
CA HIS A 3 -18.14 13.69 -24.40
C HIS A 3 -18.39 13.65 -22.89
N PRO A 4 -19.24 12.75 -22.36
CA PRO A 4 -19.40 12.61 -20.92
C PRO A 4 -18.06 12.12 -20.34
N LEU A 5 -17.57 12.80 -19.32
CA LEU A 5 -16.44 12.32 -18.51
C LEU A 5 -16.75 10.90 -18.01
N PRO A 6 -15.78 9.97 -18.02
CA PRO A 6 -15.99 8.68 -17.39
C PRO A 6 -16.38 8.89 -15.92
N PRO A 7 -17.27 8.05 -15.35
CA PRO A 7 -17.56 8.11 -13.92
C PRO A 7 -16.22 8.02 -13.20
N ILE A 8 -15.92 9.04 -12.39
CA ILE A 8 -14.78 8.99 -11.47
C ILE A 8 -15.02 7.73 -10.65
N ALA A 9 -14.17 6.71 -10.84
CA ALA A 9 -14.25 5.50 -10.05
C ALA A 9 -14.25 5.96 -8.57
N PRO A 10 -15.20 5.48 -7.74
CA PRO A 10 -15.23 5.88 -6.35
C PRO A 10 -13.84 5.59 -5.78
N VAL A 11 -13.20 6.63 -5.22
CA VAL A 11 -11.95 6.44 -4.51
C VAL A 11 -12.20 5.29 -3.52
N PRO A 12 -11.50 4.15 -3.64
CA PRO A 12 -11.71 3.02 -2.77
C PRO A 12 -11.58 3.51 -1.35
N ALA A 13 -12.57 3.18 -0.52
CA ALA A 13 -12.47 3.43 0.89
C ALA A 13 -11.17 2.79 1.35
N ARG A 14 -10.28 3.60 1.94
CA ARG A 14 -9.00 3.11 2.47
C ARG A 14 -9.21 2.08 3.58
N PHE A 15 -10.42 1.92 4.07
CA PHE A 15 -10.82 0.86 4.98
C PHE A 15 -12.21 0.36 4.59
N GLU A 16 -12.32 -0.93 4.31
CA GLU A 16 -13.58 -1.55 3.89
C GLU A 16 -13.75 -2.90 4.59
N LEU A 17 -14.98 -3.17 5.03
CA LEU A 17 -15.35 -4.42 5.71
C LEU A 17 -16.45 -5.12 4.93
N LYS A 18 -16.39 -6.46 4.93
CA LYS A 18 -17.45 -7.28 4.36
C LYS A 18 -18.75 -7.07 5.16
N PRO A 19 -19.92 -7.24 4.51
CA PRO A 19 -21.18 -7.32 5.21
C PRO A 19 -21.17 -8.46 6.25
N ILE A 20 -21.82 -8.23 7.40
CA ILE A 20 -22.04 -9.30 8.39
C ILE A 20 -22.75 -10.48 7.73
N GLY A 21 -22.29 -11.69 7.99
CA GLY A 21 -22.87 -12.91 7.43
C GLY A 21 -22.40 -13.24 6.01
N SER A 22 -21.42 -12.50 5.48
CA SER A 22 -20.70 -12.92 4.26
C SER A 22 -20.06 -14.29 4.47
N ILE A 23 -19.92 -15.06 3.38
CA ILE A 23 -19.20 -16.34 3.40
C ILE A 23 -17.84 -16.12 4.05
N VAL A 24 -17.47 -17.00 4.99
CA VAL A 24 -16.16 -16.98 5.66
C VAL A 24 -15.09 -17.19 4.59
N GLY A 25 -14.61 -16.08 4.05
CA GLY A 25 -13.35 -16.01 3.32
C GLY A 25 -12.20 -15.91 4.30
N ALA A 26 -10.98 -15.89 3.78
CA ALA A 26 -9.81 -15.85 4.65
C ALA A 26 -9.52 -14.46 5.28
N VAL A 27 -10.25 -13.40 4.87
CA VAL A 27 -10.26 -12.08 5.52
C VAL A 27 -11.68 -11.49 5.58
N ASP A 28 -11.92 -10.64 6.57
CA ASP A 28 -13.17 -9.92 6.86
C ASP A 28 -13.23 -8.53 6.21
N GLY A 29 -12.09 -8.03 5.72
CA GLY A 29 -12.01 -6.72 5.09
C GLY A 29 -10.63 -6.42 4.52
N VAL A 30 -10.45 -5.17 4.12
CA VAL A 30 -9.22 -4.64 3.56
C VAL A 30 -8.93 -3.26 4.13
N TRP A 31 -7.64 -2.99 4.33
CA TRP A 31 -7.12 -1.74 4.85
C TRP A 31 -5.94 -1.27 4.00
N TRP A 32 -6.05 -0.06 3.46
CA TRP A 32 -5.01 0.68 2.77
C TRP A 32 -4.62 1.94 3.57
N PRO A 33 -3.79 1.81 4.62
CA PRO A 33 -3.33 2.95 5.43
C PRO A 33 -2.69 4.04 4.58
N ARG A 34 -2.67 5.27 5.12
CA ARG A 34 -1.99 6.41 4.50
C ARG A 34 -0.51 6.48 4.85
N SER A 35 -0.13 5.90 5.99
CA SER A 35 1.22 5.92 6.54
C SER A 35 1.59 4.57 7.19
N ARG A 36 2.84 4.46 7.65
CA ARG A 36 3.33 3.33 8.45
C ARG A 36 3.26 3.60 9.95
N ASP A 37 2.66 4.71 10.37
CA ASP A 37 2.42 4.98 11.80
C ASP A 37 1.14 4.25 12.24
N LEU A 38 1.32 3.12 12.92
CA LEU A 38 0.20 2.29 13.35
C LEU A 38 -0.70 3.02 14.36
N HIS A 39 -0.14 3.89 15.21
CA HIS A 39 -0.95 4.61 16.19
C HIS A 39 -1.92 5.55 15.49
N ASP A 40 -1.42 6.40 14.60
CA ASP A 40 -2.24 7.41 13.92
C ASP A 40 -3.27 6.79 12.96
N GLU A 41 -2.90 5.68 12.33
CA GLU A 41 -3.80 4.92 11.46
C GLU A 41 -4.90 4.22 12.26
N LEU A 42 -4.60 3.69 13.46
CA LEU A 42 -5.61 3.09 14.34
C LEU A 42 -6.62 4.11 14.86
N GLN A 43 -6.19 5.32 15.21
CA GLN A 43 -7.11 6.39 15.64
C GLN A 43 -8.14 6.71 14.54
N GLN A 44 -7.71 6.71 13.27
CA GLN A 44 -8.59 7.00 12.13
C GLN A 44 -9.55 5.87 11.81
N VAL A 45 -9.12 4.61 11.97
CA VAL A 45 -9.91 3.44 11.59
C VAL A 45 -10.82 2.95 12.72
N TYR A 46 -10.49 3.23 13.98
CA TYR A 46 -11.28 2.78 15.14
C TYR A 46 -12.78 3.10 15.06
N PRO A 47 -13.23 4.30 14.62
CA PRO A 47 -14.65 4.60 14.48
C PRO A 47 -15.39 3.67 13.51
N LEU A 48 -14.70 3.12 12.52
CA LEU A 48 -15.24 2.16 11.55
C LEU A 48 -15.22 0.72 12.09
N LEU A 49 -14.37 0.45 13.07
CA LEU A 49 -14.19 -0.85 13.70
C LEU A 49 -15.13 -1.10 14.87
N ARG A 50 -15.41 -0.07 15.68
CA ARG A 50 -16.12 -0.22 16.97
C ARG A 50 -17.52 -0.84 16.83
N ASP A 51 -18.15 -0.67 15.66
CA ASP A 51 -19.47 -1.26 15.37
C ASP A 51 -19.39 -2.77 15.05
N ARG A 52 -18.18 -3.28 14.80
CA ARG A 52 -17.88 -4.66 14.41
C ARG A 52 -17.05 -5.41 15.46
N VAL A 53 -16.22 -4.69 16.21
CA VAL A 53 -15.38 -5.21 17.29
C VAL A 53 -15.81 -4.59 18.60
N CYS A 54 -16.47 -5.38 19.43
CA CYS A 54 -16.88 -4.94 20.75
C CYS A 54 -15.67 -4.95 21.70
N GLY A 55 -15.33 -3.77 22.22
CA GLY A 55 -14.22 -3.55 23.17
C GLY A 55 -12.88 -4.02 22.60
N LEU A 56 -12.26 -3.21 21.74
CA LEU A 56 -10.99 -3.56 21.10
C LEU A 56 -9.89 -3.67 22.18
N GLU A 57 -9.35 -4.87 22.38
CA GLU A 57 -8.32 -5.13 23.41
C GLU A 57 -6.93 -5.26 22.81
N ARG A 58 -6.85 -5.75 21.56
CA ARG A 58 -5.59 -6.11 20.93
C ARG A 58 -5.62 -5.95 19.42
N VAL A 59 -4.51 -5.48 18.87
CA VAL A 59 -4.23 -5.43 17.43
C VAL A 59 -2.97 -6.25 17.18
N CYS A 60 -3.10 -7.28 16.35
CA CYS A 60 -1.98 -8.10 15.90
C CYS A 60 -1.58 -7.72 14.48
N TYR A 61 -0.29 -7.53 14.23
CA TYR A 61 0.22 -7.04 12.96
C TYR A 61 1.61 -7.61 12.64
N ARG A 62 2.01 -7.55 11.37
CA ARG A 62 3.40 -7.86 10.98
C ARG A 62 4.32 -6.67 11.26
N TYR A 63 5.43 -6.89 11.98
CA TYR A 63 6.37 -5.81 12.32
C TYR A 63 6.89 -5.03 11.10
N SER A 64 7.23 -5.70 9.99
CA SER A 64 7.84 -5.02 8.83
C SER A 64 6.91 -4.06 8.07
N ASN A 65 5.60 -4.08 8.37
CA ASN A 65 4.62 -3.26 7.66
C ASN A 65 4.42 -1.89 8.29
N TRP A 66 4.91 -1.71 9.52
CA TRP A 66 4.71 -0.54 10.35
C TRP A 66 6.05 -0.03 10.85
N ASP A 67 6.14 1.27 11.08
CA ASP A 67 7.25 1.85 11.81
C ASP A 67 7.18 1.41 13.29
N ALA A 68 8.21 1.75 14.07
CA ALA A 68 8.29 1.32 15.47
C ALA A 68 7.04 1.76 16.26
N ALA A 69 6.15 0.81 16.53
CA ALA A 69 4.91 1.06 17.26
C ALA A 69 5.10 0.80 18.77
N PRO A 70 4.47 1.61 19.65
CA PRO A 70 4.49 1.35 21.08
C PRO A 70 3.76 0.04 21.41
N ARG A 71 4.11 -0.62 22.52
CA ARG A 71 3.44 -1.88 22.93
C ARG A 71 1.95 -1.72 23.26
N LYS A 72 1.54 -0.50 23.61
CA LYS A 72 0.16 -0.16 23.97
C LYS A 72 -0.16 1.24 23.46
N VAL A 73 -1.40 1.44 23.07
CA VAL A 73 -1.93 2.73 22.63
C VAL A 73 -3.25 3.01 23.34
N LEU A 74 -3.58 4.29 23.49
CA LEU A 74 -4.86 4.73 24.03
C LEU A 74 -5.75 5.12 22.85
N ILE A 75 -6.88 4.45 22.67
CA ILE A 75 -7.84 4.72 21.59
C ILE A 75 -9.22 4.91 22.22
N ASP A 76 -9.82 6.10 22.06
CA ASP A 76 -11.12 6.45 22.64
C ASP A 76 -11.24 6.16 24.16
N GLY A 77 -10.12 6.28 24.89
CA GLY A 77 -10.05 5.99 26.33
C GLY A 77 -9.76 4.52 26.67
N ASP A 78 -9.78 3.61 25.70
CA ASP A 78 -9.44 2.21 25.87
C ASP A 78 -7.94 1.96 25.64
N VAL A 79 -7.33 1.13 26.50
CA VAL A 79 -5.93 0.72 26.34
C VAL A 79 -5.87 -0.51 25.43
N VAL A 80 -5.38 -0.31 24.21
CA VAL A 80 -5.25 -1.37 23.20
C VAL A 80 -3.81 -1.88 23.15
N ARG A 81 -3.64 -3.20 23.21
CA ARG A 81 -2.33 -3.85 23.09
C ARG A 81 -1.94 -3.99 21.62
N LEU A 82 -0.72 -3.61 21.29
CA LEU A 82 -0.14 -3.81 19.96
C LEU A 82 0.82 -4.99 20.01
N ASP A 83 0.45 -6.08 19.36
CA ASP A 83 1.22 -7.33 19.33
C ASP A 83 1.73 -7.61 17.91
N GLY A 84 2.99 -7.23 17.68
CA GLY A 84 3.65 -7.53 16.41
C GLY A 84 4.15 -8.98 16.34
N TYR A 85 4.13 -9.56 15.16
CA TYR A 85 4.76 -10.85 14.83
C TYR A 85 5.71 -10.72 13.63
N THR A 86 6.71 -11.60 13.57
CA THR A 86 7.77 -11.57 12.54
C THR A 86 7.49 -12.57 11.39
N THR A 87 6.83 -13.70 11.67
CA THR A 87 6.92 -14.91 10.82
C THR A 87 5.66 -15.25 10.02
N GLN A 88 4.56 -14.49 10.13
CA GLN A 88 3.37 -14.81 9.33
C GLN A 88 3.65 -14.60 7.83
N GLU A 89 2.92 -15.22 6.90
CA GLU A 89 3.20 -15.08 5.44
C GLU A 89 2.33 -14.01 4.77
N LEU A 90 1.16 -13.69 5.34
CA LEU A 90 0.19 -12.76 4.77
C LEU A 90 0.21 -11.39 5.47
N ASP A 91 0.23 -10.33 4.67
CA ASP A 91 0.09 -8.95 5.13
C ASP A 91 -1.34 -8.68 5.57
N THR A 92 -1.57 -8.98 6.84
CA THR A 92 -2.87 -8.85 7.50
C THR A 92 -2.71 -8.09 8.81
N VAL A 93 -3.81 -7.46 9.23
CA VAL A 93 -3.96 -6.93 10.58
C VAL A 93 -5.18 -7.58 11.20
N ARG A 94 -5.00 -8.15 12.38
CA ARG A 94 -6.09 -8.75 13.16
C ARG A 94 -6.46 -7.83 14.29
N PHE A 95 -7.73 -7.50 14.39
CA PHE A 95 -8.30 -6.76 15.50
C PHE A 95 -9.05 -7.75 16.40
N VAL A 96 -8.77 -7.74 17.69
CA VAL A 96 -9.34 -8.65 18.68
C VAL A 96 -9.98 -7.83 19.79
N GLY A 97 -11.29 -8.03 19.96
CA GLY A 97 -12.04 -7.52 21.10
C GLY A 97 -12.57 -8.65 21.98
N ILE A 98 -13.44 -8.28 22.92
CA ILE A 98 -13.87 -9.15 24.03
C ILE A 98 -14.54 -10.45 23.54
N LYS A 99 -15.39 -10.35 22.50
CA LYS A 99 -16.17 -11.48 21.96
C LYS A 99 -16.13 -11.58 20.44
N SER A 100 -15.29 -10.78 19.80
CA SER A 100 -15.30 -10.58 18.36
C SER A 100 -13.88 -10.34 17.88
N SER A 101 -13.55 -10.84 16.70
CA SER A 101 -12.32 -10.49 16.00
C SER A 101 -12.59 -10.31 14.53
N LEU A 102 -11.80 -9.46 13.87
CA LEU A 102 -11.74 -9.42 12.42
C LEU A 102 -10.30 -9.48 11.93
N VAL A 103 -10.13 -9.85 10.68
CA VAL A 103 -8.87 -9.83 9.95
C VAL A 103 -9.02 -8.99 8.70
N CYS A 104 -8.20 -7.96 8.56
CA CYS A 104 -8.12 -7.15 7.34
C CYS A 104 -6.85 -7.52 6.56
N ALA A 105 -6.97 -7.63 5.24
CA ALA A 105 -5.82 -7.60 4.34
C ALA A 105 -5.22 -6.18 4.33
N LEU A 106 -3.89 -6.07 4.34
CA LEU A 106 -3.18 -4.80 4.37
C LEU A 106 -2.57 -4.48 3.01
N ILE A 107 -2.91 -3.31 2.47
CA ILE A 107 -2.28 -2.73 1.27
C ILE A 107 -1.31 -1.65 1.75
N PRO A 108 -0.01 -1.67 1.39
CA PRO A 108 0.95 -0.68 1.86
C PRO A 108 0.59 0.78 1.48
N PRO A 109 1.03 1.76 2.30
CA PRO A 109 0.73 3.17 2.10
C PRO A 109 1.34 3.81 0.84
N GLY A 110 2.20 3.10 0.10
CA GLY A 110 2.80 3.56 -1.17
C GLY A 110 2.31 2.82 -2.41
N THR A 111 1.33 1.93 -2.29
CA THR A 111 0.77 1.20 -3.44
C THR A 111 0.06 2.18 -4.39
N GLU A 112 0.30 2.06 -5.70
CA GLU A 112 -0.43 2.85 -6.69
C GLU A 112 -1.94 2.63 -6.61
N GLN A 113 -2.71 3.67 -6.90
CA GLN A 113 -4.16 3.68 -6.80
C GLN A 113 -4.83 2.50 -7.51
N GLU A 114 -4.51 2.28 -8.79
CA GLU A 114 -5.08 1.17 -9.59
C GLU A 114 -4.72 -0.21 -9.00
N VAL A 115 -3.51 -0.34 -8.45
CA VAL A 115 -3.03 -1.58 -7.82
C VAL A 115 -3.74 -1.81 -6.49
N ALA A 116 -3.97 -0.76 -5.71
CA ALA A 116 -4.69 -0.82 -4.46
C ALA A 116 -6.17 -1.18 -4.67
N GLU A 117 -6.80 -0.63 -5.70
CA GLU A 117 -8.17 -0.96 -6.11
C GLU A 117 -8.29 -2.45 -6.48
N LEU A 118 -7.41 -2.94 -7.35
CA LEU A 118 -7.39 -4.35 -7.73
C LEU A 118 -7.13 -5.26 -6.53
N ALA A 119 -6.17 -4.92 -5.69
CA ALA A 119 -5.84 -5.67 -4.49
C ALA A 119 -7.02 -5.71 -3.50
N SER A 120 -7.75 -4.60 -3.36
CA SER A 120 -8.97 -4.52 -2.55
C SER A 120 -10.03 -5.52 -3.04
N VAL A 121 -10.34 -5.50 -4.34
CA VAL A 121 -11.31 -6.43 -4.95
C VAL A 121 -10.89 -7.89 -4.76
N LEU A 122 -9.62 -8.21 -4.97
CA LEU A 122 -9.09 -9.57 -4.78
C LEU A 122 -9.17 -10.04 -3.31
N ALA A 123 -8.86 -9.17 -2.36
CA ALA A 123 -8.98 -9.47 -0.93
C ALA A 123 -10.46 -9.71 -0.53
N MET A 124 -11.36 -8.87 -1.03
CA MET A 124 -12.78 -8.93 -0.71
C MET A 124 -13.48 -10.15 -1.34
N THR A 125 -13.00 -10.64 -2.47
CA THR A 125 -13.52 -11.86 -3.13
C THR A 125 -12.93 -13.18 -2.60
N GLY A 126 -11.99 -13.12 -1.65
CA GLY A 126 -11.43 -14.31 -0.99
C GLY A 126 -10.29 -14.97 -1.76
N ALA A 127 -9.74 -14.31 -2.78
CA ALA A 127 -8.61 -14.80 -3.57
C ALA A 127 -7.27 -14.48 -2.88
N LEU A 128 -7.08 -14.84 -1.60
CA LEU A 128 -5.88 -14.43 -0.83
C LEU A 128 -4.55 -14.90 -1.43
N SER A 129 -4.53 -16.08 -2.07
CA SER A 129 -3.35 -16.55 -2.79
C SER A 129 -3.01 -15.65 -3.98
N GLN A 130 -4.04 -15.11 -4.66
CA GLN A 130 -3.88 -14.16 -5.76
C GLN A 130 -3.59 -12.75 -5.24
N PHE A 131 -4.11 -12.35 -4.07
CA PHE A 131 -3.73 -11.12 -3.38
C PHE A 131 -2.25 -11.13 -3.00
N ALA A 132 -1.77 -12.18 -2.33
CA ALA A 132 -0.37 -12.33 -1.97
C ALA A 132 0.55 -12.38 -3.22
N HIS A 133 0.10 -13.02 -4.30
CA HIS A 133 0.82 -13.06 -5.57
C HIS A 133 0.84 -11.69 -6.29
N ALA A 134 -0.31 -11.03 -6.46
CA ALA A 134 -0.41 -9.71 -7.08
C ALA A 134 0.38 -8.66 -6.28
N PHE A 135 0.34 -8.77 -4.95
CA PHE A 135 1.14 -7.96 -4.05
C PHE A 135 2.64 -8.22 -4.22
N ASN A 136 3.08 -9.48 -4.20
CA ASN A 136 4.50 -9.83 -4.37
C ASN A 136 5.05 -9.48 -5.76
N VAL A 137 4.29 -9.69 -6.84
CA VAL A 137 4.74 -9.39 -8.22
C VAL A 137 4.90 -7.89 -8.42
N LYS A 138 3.90 -7.08 -8.03
CA LYS A 138 3.95 -5.62 -8.19
C LYS A 138 4.89 -4.94 -7.19
N ALA A 139 5.04 -5.45 -5.97
CA ALA A 139 6.01 -4.93 -5.00
C ALA A 139 7.45 -5.19 -5.44
N ALA A 140 7.71 -6.34 -6.07
CA ALA A 140 9.01 -6.66 -6.69
C ALA A 140 9.31 -5.71 -7.87
N GLU A 141 8.33 -5.40 -8.72
CA GLU A 141 8.48 -4.43 -9.82
C GLU A 141 8.75 -3.01 -9.31
N THR A 142 8.06 -2.58 -8.25
CA THR A 142 8.21 -1.24 -7.65
C THR A 142 9.58 -1.09 -6.98
N THR A 143 10.03 -2.11 -6.25
CA THR A 143 11.36 -2.16 -5.65
C THR A 143 12.45 -2.17 -6.72
N SER A 144 12.23 -2.90 -7.82
CA SER A 144 13.15 -2.93 -8.96
C SER A 144 13.27 -1.58 -9.67
N ARG A 145 12.15 -0.87 -9.89
CA ARG A 145 12.17 0.50 -10.45
C ARG A 145 12.86 1.49 -9.53
N ARG A 146 12.67 1.38 -8.21
CA ARG A 146 13.31 2.25 -7.21
C ARG A 146 14.81 2.01 -7.12
N HIS A 147 15.24 0.73 -7.12
CA HIS A 147 16.67 0.39 -7.20
C HIS A 147 17.27 0.82 -8.53
N GLN A 148 16.61 0.58 -9.66
CA GLN A 148 17.09 1.04 -10.98
C GLN A 148 17.24 2.56 -11.06
N ARG A 149 16.34 3.32 -10.42
CA ARG A 149 16.44 4.78 -10.31
C ARG A 149 17.59 5.22 -9.39
N GLN A 150 17.78 4.55 -8.24
CA GLN A 150 18.89 4.83 -7.34
C GLN A 150 20.25 4.41 -7.91
N ASP A 151 20.30 3.32 -8.67
CA ASP A 151 21.51 2.89 -9.38
C ASP A 151 21.81 3.85 -10.53
N ALA A 152 20.81 4.33 -11.27
CA ALA A 152 20.99 5.37 -12.28
C ALA A 152 21.49 6.69 -11.66
N GLU A 153 20.98 7.08 -10.48
CA GLU A 153 21.44 8.26 -9.74
C GLU A 153 22.88 8.10 -9.20
N ARG A 154 23.26 6.90 -8.71
CA ARG A 154 24.63 6.59 -8.28
C ARG A 154 25.63 6.51 -9.43
N VAL A 155 25.20 6.02 -10.59
CA VAL A 155 25.98 6.02 -11.82
C VAL A 155 26.19 7.46 -12.29
N TRP A 156 25.15 8.27 -12.26
CA TRP A 156 25.22 9.70 -12.59
C TRP A 156 26.16 10.49 -11.67
N ASP A 157 26.14 10.21 -10.37
CA ASP A 157 27.03 10.84 -9.38
C ASP A 157 28.50 10.36 -9.48
N ASN A 158 28.74 9.14 -9.97
CA ASN A 158 30.09 8.59 -10.11
C ASN A 158 30.79 8.92 -11.43
N GLU A 159 30.03 9.25 -12.49
CA GLU A 159 30.59 9.60 -13.80
C GLU A 159 30.86 11.09 -13.99
N GLY A 160 30.56 11.95 -13.00
CA GLY A 160 31.01 13.34 -12.96
C GLY A 160 30.85 14.05 -14.30
N GLY A 161 29.59 14.27 -14.70
CA GLY A 161 29.16 14.83 -15.98
C GLY A 161 30.24 15.50 -16.83
N HIS A 162 30.72 14.78 -17.85
CA HIS A 162 31.18 15.44 -19.06
C HIS A 162 29.93 15.89 -19.84
N ALA A 163 29.74 17.20 -19.92
CA ALA A 163 28.75 17.77 -20.84
C ALA A 163 29.00 17.22 -22.25
N PRO A 164 27.95 16.86 -23.01
CA PRO A 164 28.13 16.55 -24.42
C PRO A 164 28.77 17.76 -25.10
N PRO A 165 29.84 17.60 -25.92
CA PRO A 165 30.41 18.73 -26.61
C PRO A 165 29.31 19.38 -27.47
N ALA A 166 29.14 20.69 -27.30
CA ALA A 166 28.27 21.48 -28.15
C ALA A 166 28.76 21.36 -29.59
N SER A 167 28.07 20.56 -30.40
CA SER A 167 28.24 20.55 -31.85
C SER A 167 27.75 21.89 -32.40
N ARG A 168 28.71 22.80 -32.47
CA ARG A 168 28.65 24.08 -33.16
C ARG A 168 28.16 23.82 -34.59
N THR A 169 27.02 24.40 -34.92
CA THR A 169 26.48 24.47 -36.29
C THR A 169 27.54 25.08 -37.21
N ALA A 170 28.01 24.32 -38.20
CA ALA A 170 28.75 24.84 -39.34
C ALA A 170 27.75 25.29 -40.42
N PRO A 171 27.97 26.40 -41.14
CA PRO A 171 27.09 26.85 -42.22
C PRO A 171 27.32 26.01 -43.50
N PRO A 172 26.38 26.01 -44.46
CA PRO A 172 26.50 25.22 -45.68
C PRO A 172 27.33 25.95 -46.75
N VAL A 173 28.20 25.23 -47.45
CA VAL A 173 28.77 25.62 -48.76
C VAL A 173 29.21 24.31 -49.44
N ALA A 174 28.43 23.81 -50.38
CA ALA A 174 28.48 24.05 -51.83
C ALA A 174 29.12 22.85 -52.56
N GLU A 175 28.23 22.13 -53.23
CA GLU A 175 28.47 21.16 -54.31
C GLU A 175 29.34 21.75 -55.41
N VAL A 176 30.38 21.04 -55.87
CA VAL A 176 30.86 21.01 -57.26
C VAL A 176 31.65 19.71 -57.49
N SER A 177 31.13 18.86 -58.38
CA SER A 177 31.86 17.80 -59.11
C SER A 177 32.66 18.45 -60.26
N PRO A 178 33.74 17.82 -60.77
CA PRO A 178 33.57 16.70 -61.70
C PRO A 178 34.36 15.44 -61.32
#